data_AF-A0A849TIE0-F1
#
_entry.id   AF-A0A849TIE0-F1
#
_cell.length_a   1.000
_cell.length_b   1.000
_cell.length_c   1.000
_cell.angle_alpha   90.00
_cell.angle_beta   90.00
_cell.angle_gamma   90.00
#
_symmetry.space_group_name_H-M   'P 1'
#
loop_
_entity.id
_entity.type
_entity.pdbx_description
1 polymer ?
#
loop_
_entity_poly.entity_id
_entity_poly.type
_entity_poly.pdbx_seq_one_letter_code
_entity_poly.pdbx_strand_id
1 'polypeptide(L)'
;MTIHRQILALIACAAALLGLLSGDRAMAQQAAGGSFDHLTTAFPLTGAHVSVDCESCHVRGRFKGTPRTCAACHNGTTASGKTVNHAPTTARCDSCHTPSAWKQVRYDHSQAVGACVGCHNGSHARGKSASHIATTASCETCHTSTLHFTAAKWNHDGVTGNCASCHNGTKARGPSRTHIVTKAACETCHTSTTTFSGAKMSHAGITTGCASCHNGTTAKGQSNTHIVTKAACETCHTST
;
A
#
# COMPACT_ATOMS: atom_id res chain seq x y z
N MET A 1 -58.84 -46.09 7.21
CA MET A 1 -60.24 -45.86 7.60
C MET A 1 -60.46 -44.35 7.68
N THR A 2 -60.94 -43.71 6.61
CA THR A 2 -62.36 -43.40 6.39
C THR A 2 -63.03 -42.62 7.53
N ILE A 3 -63.43 -41.38 7.21
CA ILE A 3 -64.71 -40.73 7.59
C ILE A 3 -64.75 -40.07 8.99
N HIS A 4 -64.65 -38.73 9.02
CA HIS A 4 -65.81 -37.90 9.36
C HIS A 4 -65.64 -36.46 8.88
N ARG A 5 -66.31 -36.20 7.74
CA ARG A 5 -66.66 -34.90 7.20
C ARG A 5 -67.70 -34.23 8.11
N GLN A 6 -67.55 -32.92 8.26
CA GLN A 6 -68.61 -31.92 8.10
C GLN A 6 -69.84 -32.01 9.00
N ILE A 7 -69.93 -31.10 9.99
CA ILE A 7 -71.22 -30.57 10.46
C ILE A 7 -71.07 -29.06 10.72
N LEU A 8 -71.82 -28.30 9.91
CA LEU A 8 -72.37 -26.96 10.13
C LEU A 8 -71.45 -25.73 10.14
N ALA A 9 -71.26 -25.20 8.93
CA ALA A 9 -71.41 -23.77 8.69
C ALA A 9 -72.91 -23.45 8.65
N LEU A 10 -73.40 -22.57 9.54
CA LEU A 10 -74.61 -21.76 9.38
C LEU A 10 -74.67 -20.77 10.56
N ILE A 11 -75.16 -19.56 10.27
CA ILE A 11 -75.43 -18.40 11.15
C ILE A 11 -74.44 -17.25 10.93
N ALA A 12 -74.67 -16.57 9.80
CA ALA A 12 -74.36 -15.16 9.61
C ALA A 12 -75.62 -14.33 9.98
N CYS A 13 -75.39 -13.11 10.47
CA CYS A 13 -76.35 -12.01 10.67
C CYS A 13 -77.44 -12.16 11.74
N ALA A 14 -77.22 -11.52 12.90
CA ALA A 14 -78.06 -10.40 13.37
C ALA A 14 -77.55 -9.85 14.72
N ALA A 15 -77.91 -8.59 14.99
CA ALA A 15 -77.74 -7.82 16.23
C ALA A 15 -76.45 -6.99 16.39
N ALA A 16 -76.46 -5.85 15.70
CA ALA A 16 -75.89 -4.61 16.20
C ALA A 16 -76.64 -4.12 17.47
N LEU A 17 -75.95 -3.27 18.25
CA LEU A 17 -76.38 -2.54 19.46
C LEU A 17 -76.37 -3.34 20.79
N LEU A 18 -75.21 -3.33 21.48
CA LEU A 18 -74.99 -2.72 22.81
C LEU A 18 -73.64 -3.21 23.36
N GLY A 19 -72.67 -2.31 23.52
CA GLY A 19 -71.36 -2.67 24.05
C GLY A 19 -70.33 -1.56 23.93
N LEU A 20 -70.70 -0.35 24.37
CA LEU A 20 -69.75 0.70 24.72
C LEU A 20 -69.02 0.30 26.02
N LEU A 21 -67.77 0.76 26.14
CA LEU A 21 -66.91 0.84 27.35
C LEU A 21 -65.98 -0.34 27.64
N SER A 22 -64.81 -0.36 26.98
CA SER A 22 -63.47 -0.34 27.62
C SER A 22 -62.37 -0.56 26.57
N GLY A 23 -62.24 0.42 25.68
CA GLY A 23 -61.12 0.53 24.76
C GLY A 23 -60.33 1.79 25.07
N ASP A 24 -59.50 1.77 26.12
CA ASP A 24 -58.46 2.79 26.32
C ASP A 24 -57.31 2.55 25.32
N ARG A 25 -57.63 2.63 24.03
CA ARG A 25 -56.64 3.04 23.04
C ARG A 25 -56.58 4.54 23.18
N ALA A 26 -55.64 5.01 24.01
CA ALA A 26 -55.16 6.36 23.96
C ALA A 26 -54.77 6.66 22.51
N MET A 27 -55.68 7.34 21.80
CA MET A 27 -55.38 7.97 20.53
C MET A 27 -54.36 9.04 20.87
N ALA A 28 -53.08 8.74 20.61
CA ALA A 28 -52.07 9.79 20.55
C ALA A 28 -52.57 10.78 19.50
N GLN A 29 -52.95 11.96 19.98
CA GLN A 29 -53.29 13.12 19.16
C GLN A 29 -52.22 13.23 18.08
N GLN A 30 -52.60 13.00 16.82
CA GLN A 30 -51.77 13.34 15.68
C GLN A 30 -51.70 14.87 15.67
N ALA A 31 -50.78 15.42 16.47
CA ALA A 31 -50.44 16.83 16.43
C ALA A 31 -50.06 17.14 14.98
N ALA A 32 -50.65 18.21 14.43
CA ALA A 32 -50.46 18.67 13.07
C ALA A 32 -48.99 18.52 12.65
N GLY A 33 -48.73 17.48 11.88
CA GLY A 33 -47.37 17.05 11.54
C GLY A 33 -46.82 18.01 10.51
N GLY A 34 -46.14 19.07 10.96
CA GLY A 34 -45.11 19.67 10.15
C GLY A 34 -44.16 18.56 9.74
N SER A 35 -44.00 18.32 8.44
CA SER A 35 -43.02 17.36 7.92
C SER A 35 -41.67 17.67 8.55
N PHE A 36 -41.18 16.80 9.44
CA PHE A 36 -39.86 16.97 10.03
C PHE A 36 -38.82 16.63 8.95
N ASP A 37 -38.14 17.66 8.47
CA ASP A 37 -37.12 17.50 7.43
C ASP A 37 -35.73 17.26 8.05
N HIS A 38 -35.25 16.02 7.95
CA HIS A 38 -33.91 15.64 8.40
C HIS A 38 -32.79 16.46 7.73
N LEU A 39 -33.02 16.99 6.52
CA LEU A 39 -32.04 17.82 5.79
C LEU A 39 -31.79 19.16 6.47
N THR A 40 -32.72 19.63 7.31
CA THR A 40 -32.56 20.86 8.09
C THR A 40 -31.81 20.66 9.40
N THR A 41 -31.46 19.41 9.72
CA THR A 41 -30.74 19.07 10.95
C THR A 41 -29.23 19.04 10.71
N ALA A 42 -28.45 19.06 11.79
CA ALA A 42 -27.00 18.86 11.71
C ALA A 42 -26.59 17.39 11.44
N PHE A 43 -27.55 16.50 11.13
CA PHE A 43 -27.29 15.15 10.64
C PHE A 43 -28.28 14.79 9.52
N PRO A 44 -28.04 15.28 8.28
CA PRO A 44 -28.84 14.90 7.12
C PRO A 44 -28.68 13.40 6.83
N LEU A 45 -29.80 12.69 6.69
CA LEU A 45 -29.78 11.30 6.26
C LEU A 45 -29.36 11.24 4.79
N THR A 46 -28.15 10.76 4.55
CA THR A 46 -27.56 10.64 3.21
C THR A 46 -26.87 9.30 3.05
N GLY A 47 -26.74 8.83 1.81
CA GLY A 47 -26.12 7.54 1.51
C GLY A 47 -26.84 6.39 2.22
N ALA A 48 -26.09 5.49 2.85
CA ALA A 48 -26.66 4.33 3.54
C ALA A 48 -27.61 4.68 4.71
N HIS A 49 -27.53 5.89 5.27
CA HIS A 49 -28.38 6.30 6.39
C HIS A 49 -29.83 6.59 6.00
N VAL A 50 -30.15 6.72 4.70
CA VAL A 50 -31.53 7.01 4.25
C VAL A 50 -32.49 5.84 4.48
N SER A 51 -31.96 4.63 4.64
CA SER A 51 -32.72 3.39 4.76
C SER A 51 -32.57 2.74 6.15
N VAL A 52 -32.06 3.49 7.14
CA VAL A 52 -31.91 2.98 8.51
C VAL A 52 -33.21 3.23 9.28
N ASP A 53 -33.68 2.22 10.00
CA ASP A 53 -34.89 2.32 10.83
C ASP A 53 -34.77 3.41 11.88
N CYS A 54 -35.83 4.19 12.07
CA CYS A 54 -35.89 5.34 12.97
C CYS A 54 -35.43 5.00 14.40
N GLU A 55 -35.84 3.83 14.89
CA GLU A 55 -35.60 3.34 16.25
C GLU A 55 -34.13 3.02 16.51
N SER A 56 -33.34 2.78 15.45
CA SER A 56 -31.89 2.54 15.54
C SER A 56 -31.15 3.76 16.10
N CYS A 57 -31.71 4.96 15.88
CA CYS A 57 -31.18 6.23 16.35
C CYS A 57 -32.03 6.85 17.47
N HIS A 58 -33.35 6.66 17.39
CA HIS A 58 -34.34 7.24 18.31
C HIS A 58 -34.88 6.20 19.28
N VAL A 59 -33.97 5.72 20.13
CA VAL A 59 -34.27 4.69 21.12
C VAL A 59 -35.43 5.12 22.01
N ARG A 60 -36.48 4.28 22.07
CA ARG A 60 -37.73 4.54 22.82
C ARG A 60 -38.43 5.83 22.38
N GLY A 61 -38.29 6.22 21.11
CA GLY A 61 -38.89 7.43 20.56
C GLY A 61 -38.24 8.73 21.05
N ARG A 62 -37.01 8.68 21.59
CA ARG A 62 -36.30 9.90 22.01
C ARG A 62 -35.58 10.53 20.81
N PHE A 63 -36.14 11.63 20.32
CA PHE A 63 -35.59 12.39 19.18
C PHE A 63 -34.55 13.44 19.57
N LYS A 64 -34.73 14.09 20.72
CA LYS A 64 -33.81 15.14 21.19
C LYS A 64 -32.56 14.52 21.80
N GLY A 65 -31.39 15.02 21.38
CA GLY A 65 -30.09 14.62 21.91
C GLY A 65 -29.51 13.35 21.28
N THR A 66 -30.09 12.84 20.18
CA THR A 66 -29.47 11.78 19.38
C THR A 66 -28.06 12.21 18.94
N PRO A 67 -27.02 11.41 19.23
CA PRO A 67 -25.65 11.73 18.83
C PRO A 67 -25.50 11.88 17.31
N ARG A 68 -24.59 12.75 16.89
CA ARG A 68 -24.38 13.07 15.46
C ARG A 68 -22.97 12.73 14.97
N THR A 69 -22.08 12.30 15.85
CA THR A 69 -20.73 11.90 15.46
C THR A 69 -20.74 10.45 14.99
N CYS A 70 -19.99 10.15 13.94
CA CYS A 70 -19.94 8.80 13.36
C CYS A 70 -19.58 7.75 14.43
N ALA A 71 -18.57 8.04 15.24
CA ALA A 71 -18.07 7.14 16.28
C ALA A 71 -19.04 6.94 17.46
N ALA A 72 -20.06 7.80 17.64
CA ALA A 72 -21.05 7.57 18.70
C ALA A 72 -21.89 6.33 18.43
N CYS A 73 -22.21 6.04 17.15
CA CYS A 73 -22.95 4.86 16.73
C CYS A 73 -22.03 3.76 16.17
N HIS A 74 -21.05 4.12 15.34
CA HIS A 74 -20.05 3.19 14.78
C HIS A 74 -18.92 2.91 15.79
N ASN A 75 -19.29 2.39 16.94
CA ASN A 75 -18.40 2.11 18.08
C ASN A 75 -18.03 0.62 18.22
N GLY A 76 -18.57 -0.26 17.36
CA GLY A 76 -18.38 -1.71 17.42
C GLY A 76 -19.46 -2.45 18.21
N THR A 77 -20.28 -1.74 18.97
CA THR A 77 -21.40 -2.29 19.76
C THR A 77 -22.75 -1.93 19.15
N THR A 78 -23.02 -0.64 18.92
CA THR A 78 -24.29 -0.16 18.35
C THR A 78 -24.33 -0.39 16.83
N ALA A 79 -23.24 -0.09 16.15
CA ALA A 79 -23.01 -0.39 14.74
C ALA A 79 -21.53 -0.72 14.54
N SER A 80 -21.21 -1.37 13.41
CA SER A 80 -19.82 -1.72 13.08
C SER A 80 -18.92 -0.48 13.12
N GLY A 81 -17.87 -0.54 13.94
CA GLY A 81 -16.85 0.50 14.05
C GLY A 81 -15.62 0.21 13.20
N LYS A 82 -14.48 0.83 13.57
CA LYS A 82 -13.18 0.53 12.96
C LYS A 82 -12.83 -0.94 13.17
N THR A 83 -12.44 -1.63 12.11
CA THR A 83 -11.97 -3.02 12.19
C THR A 83 -10.53 -3.08 12.71
N VAL A 84 -10.06 -4.26 13.11
CA VAL A 84 -8.65 -4.49 13.48
C VAL A 84 -7.67 -4.14 12.35
N ASN A 85 -8.13 -4.23 11.10
CA ASN A 85 -7.33 -3.90 9.91
C ASN A 85 -7.50 -2.43 9.46
N HIS A 86 -8.21 -1.60 10.22
CA HIS A 86 -8.35 -0.19 9.91
C HIS A 86 -7.00 0.54 10.08
N ALA A 87 -6.67 1.43 9.16
CA ALA A 87 -5.44 2.23 9.27
C ALA A 87 -5.43 3.03 10.60
N PRO A 88 -4.30 3.09 11.32
CA PRO A 88 -4.20 3.88 12.55
C PRO A 88 -4.50 5.36 12.26
N THR A 89 -5.54 5.91 12.87
CA THR A 89 -5.91 7.32 12.67
C THR A 89 -6.79 7.86 13.80
N THR A 90 -6.54 9.11 14.17
CA THR A 90 -7.38 9.93 15.05
C THR A 90 -8.25 10.91 14.27
N ALA A 91 -8.16 10.94 12.94
CA ALA A 91 -8.96 11.81 12.10
C ALA A 91 -10.46 11.48 12.21
N ARG A 92 -11.30 12.49 11.93
CA ARG A 92 -12.75 12.31 11.87
C ARG A 92 -13.12 11.40 10.71
N CYS A 93 -14.17 10.60 10.84
CA CYS A 93 -14.51 9.60 9.83
C CYS A 93 -14.83 10.22 8.46
N ASP A 94 -15.46 11.39 8.46
CA ASP A 94 -15.86 12.16 7.29
C ASP A 94 -14.69 12.83 6.53
N SER A 95 -13.48 12.86 7.11
CA SER A 95 -12.29 13.29 6.35
C SER A 95 -11.86 12.28 5.29
N CYS A 96 -12.27 11.02 5.47
CA CYS A 96 -11.84 9.90 4.62
C CYS A 96 -13.01 9.14 3.99
N HIS A 97 -14.14 9.02 4.68
CA HIS A 97 -15.30 8.26 4.25
C HIS A 97 -16.47 9.17 3.87
N THR A 98 -17.30 8.70 2.95
CA THR A 98 -18.60 9.32 2.65
C THR A 98 -19.74 8.34 2.99
N PRO A 99 -20.91 8.83 3.45
CA PRO A 99 -22.06 7.97 3.71
C PRO A 99 -22.55 7.19 2.48
N SER A 100 -22.32 7.72 1.27
CA SER A 100 -22.73 7.10 0.00
C SER A 100 -21.76 6.04 -0.50
N ALA A 101 -20.48 6.11 -0.11
CA ALA A 101 -19.45 5.21 -0.59
C ALA A 101 -18.46 4.84 0.53
N TRP A 102 -18.98 4.32 1.65
CA TRP A 102 -18.19 4.13 2.87
C TRP A 102 -16.90 3.30 2.69
N LYS A 103 -16.92 2.31 1.79
CA LYS A 103 -15.74 1.47 1.49
C LYS A 103 -14.70 2.17 0.61
N GLN A 104 -15.08 3.22 -0.11
CA GLN A 104 -14.17 4.03 -0.92
C GLN A 104 -13.62 5.15 -0.06
N VAL A 105 -12.31 5.08 0.21
CA VAL A 105 -11.65 5.98 1.15
C VAL A 105 -10.84 7.01 0.39
N ARG A 106 -10.98 8.28 0.78
CA ARG A 106 -10.10 9.37 0.37
C ARG A 106 -9.01 9.46 1.42
N TYR A 107 -7.79 9.04 1.10
CA TYR A 107 -6.68 9.08 2.04
C TYR A 107 -5.61 10.07 1.60
N ASP A 108 -5.27 10.99 2.49
CA ASP A 108 -4.15 11.93 2.32
C ASP A 108 -2.98 11.47 3.19
N HIS A 109 -1.81 11.29 2.56
CA HIS A 109 -0.59 10.91 3.26
C HIS A 109 -0.11 11.97 4.26
N SER A 110 -0.56 13.22 4.15
CA SER A 110 -0.31 14.26 5.19
C SER A 110 -0.90 13.91 6.55
N GLN A 111 -1.91 13.04 6.57
CA GLN A 111 -2.57 12.56 7.79
C GLN A 111 -1.95 11.27 8.33
N ALA A 112 -0.92 10.73 7.67
CA ALA A 112 -0.23 9.53 8.13
C ALA A 112 0.56 9.81 9.41
N VAL A 113 0.37 8.97 10.42
CA VAL A 113 1.07 9.07 11.70
C VAL A 113 1.92 7.81 11.90
N GLY A 114 3.16 7.99 12.35
CA GLY A 114 4.11 6.90 12.61
C GLY A 114 4.95 6.52 11.39
N ALA A 115 5.69 5.42 11.52
CA ALA A 115 6.61 4.95 10.49
C ALA A 115 5.86 4.36 9.28
N CYS A 116 6.42 4.51 8.08
CA CYS A 116 5.81 4.03 6.83
C CYS A 116 5.44 2.54 6.89
N VAL A 117 6.30 1.73 7.51
CA VAL A 117 6.11 0.28 7.68
C VAL A 117 4.91 -0.07 8.57
N GLY A 118 4.41 0.85 9.39
CA GLY A 118 3.20 0.65 10.18
C GLY A 118 1.95 0.48 9.31
N CYS A 119 1.90 1.17 8.17
CA CYS A 119 0.82 1.03 7.19
C CYS A 119 1.23 0.15 6.00
N HIS A 120 2.45 0.30 5.49
CA HIS A 120 2.99 -0.45 4.35
C HIS A 120 3.56 -1.82 4.76
N ASN A 121 2.74 -2.61 5.46
CA ASN A 121 3.08 -3.93 6.00
C ASN A 121 2.47 -5.10 5.20
N GLY A 122 1.80 -4.81 4.08
CA GLY A 122 1.10 -5.82 3.26
C GLY A 122 -0.34 -6.10 3.70
N SER A 123 -0.75 -5.68 4.90
CA SER A 123 -2.13 -5.79 5.39
C SER A 123 -2.93 -4.50 5.13
N HIS A 124 -2.42 -3.34 5.56
CA HIS A 124 -3.15 -2.06 5.36
C HIS A 124 -2.81 -1.42 4.00
N ALA A 125 -1.55 -1.48 3.60
CA ALA A 125 -1.05 -1.00 2.32
C ALA A 125 0.08 -1.89 1.81
N ARG A 126 0.33 -1.82 0.50
CA ARG A 126 1.41 -2.57 -0.14
C ARG A 126 2.75 -2.17 0.45
N GLY A 127 3.49 -3.14 0.97
CA GLY A 127 4.85 -2.97 1.47
C GLY A 127 5.93 -3.11 0.39
N LYS A 128 7.16 -3.40 0.83
CA LYS A 128 8.29 -3.75 -0.04
C LYS A 128 7.92 -4.96 -0.91
N SER A 129 8.13 -4.87 -2.22
CA SER A 129 7.93 -6.00 -3.14
C SER A 129 9.10 -6.99 -3.03
N ALA A 130 8.91 -8.20 -3.58
CA ALA A 130 9.98 -9.21 -3.62
C ALA A 130 11.23 -8.74 -4.39
N SER A 131 11.07 -7.81 -5.34
CA SER A 131 12.17 -7.22 -6.12
C SER A 131 12.83 -6.02 -5.44
N HIS A 132 12.34 -5.60 -4.27
CA HIS A 132 12.92 -4.49 -3.52
C HIS A 132 14.33 -4.85 -3.04
N ILE A 133 15.23 -3.87 -2.99
CA ILE A 133 16.56 -4.06 -2.42
C ILE A 133 16.49 -4.41 -0.93
N ALA A 134 17.25 -5.40 -0.48
CA ALA A 134 17.27 -5.76 0.94
C ALA A 134 17.86 -4.59 1.75
N THR A 135 17.05 -3.98 2.62
CA THR A 135 17.46 -2.86 3.47
C THR A 135 16.59 -2.76 4.72
N THR A 136 17.21 -2.39 5.83
CA THR A 136 16.58 -2.05 7.11
C THR A 136 16.40 -0.54 7.30
N ALA A 137 16.91 0.29 6.38
CA ALA A 137 16.76 1.73 6.44
C ALA A 137 15.27 2.14 6.40
N SER A 138 14.97 3.29 7.01
CA SER A 138 13.66 3.91 6.93
C SER A 138 13.31 4.25 5.48
N CYS A 139 12.02 4.18 5.14
CA CYS A 139 11.58 4.30 3.75
C CYS A 139 11.92 5.66 3.13
N GLU A 140 11.77 6.74 3.92
CA GLU A 140 12.02 8.12 3.55
C GLU A 140 13.49 8.43 3.23
N THR A 141 14.42 7.56 3.65
CA THR A 141 15.84 7.67 3.27
C THR A 141 16.03 7.49 1.75
N CYS A 142 15.18 6.68 1.12
CA CYS A 142 15.24 6.43 -0.32
C CYS A 142 14.06 7.05 -1.08
N HIS A 143 12.85 6.99 -0.53
CA HIS A 143 11.63 7.43 -1.18
C HIS A 143 11.26 8.85 -0.73
N THR A 144 11.48 9.83 -1.61
CA THR A 144 11.29 11.25 -1.27
C THR A 144 9.90 11.79 -1.60
N SER A 145 8.98 10.94 -2.06
CA SER A 145 7.63 11.33 -2.44
C SER A 145 6.60 10.26 -2.05
N THR A 146 5.51 10.69 -1.44
CA THR A 146 4.34 9.85 -1.16
C THR A 146 3.38 9.76 -2.35
N LEU A 147 3.54 10.63 -3.37
CA LEU A 147 2.73 10.61 -4.60
C LEU A 147 3.40 9.80 -5.71
N HIS A 148 4.73 9.89 -5.82
CA HIS A 148 5.54 9.19 -6.81
C HIS A 148 6.51 8.23 -6.13
N PHE A 149 5.98 7.28 -5.36
CA PHE A 149 6.76 6.42 -4.49
C PHE A 149 7.78 5.53 -5.23
N THR A 150 7.60 5.29 -6.54
CA THR A 150 8.57 4.53 -7.35
C THR A 150 9.88 5.27 -7.59
N ALA A 151 9.92 6.59 -7.41
CA ALA A 151 11.15 7.36 -7.48
C ALA A 151 11.94 7.18 -6.18
N ALA A 152 13.01 6.40 -6.24
CA ALA A 152 13.94 6.22 -5.14
C ALA A 152 15.29 6.87 -5.47
N LYS A 153 15.87 7.57 -4.50
CA LYS A 153 17.29 7.92 -4.52
C LYS A 153 18.08 6.77 -3.92
N TRP A 154 19.11 6.34 -4.62
CA TRP A 154 20.07 5.36 -4.15
C TRP A 154 21.40 6.04 -3.83
N ASN A 155 21.98 5.63 -2.70
CA ASN A 155 23.31 6.04 -2.28
C ASN A 155 24.16 4.77 -2.09
N HIS A 156 25.44 4.83 -2.44
CA HIS A 156 26.38 3.74 -2.24
C HIS A 156 27.12 3.81 -0.89
N ASP A 157 26.76 4.75 -0.01
CA ASP A 157 27.35 4.83 1.33
C ASP A 157 27.24 3.50 2.09
N GLY A 158 28.37 3.07 2.66
CA GLY A 158 28.49 1.79 3.37
C GLY A 158 28.61 0.55 2.46
N VAL A 159 28.52 0.70 1.14
CA VAL A 159 28.78 -0.40 0.19
C VAL A 159 30.29 -0.53 -0.02
N THR A 160 30.88 -1.59 0.53
CA THR A 160 32.33 -1.86 0.43
C THR A 160 32.68 -3.07 -0.44
N GLY A 161 31.70 -3.85 -0.89
CA GLY A 161 31.92 -5.03 -1.72
C GLY A 161 30.62 -5.69 -2.18
N ASN A 162 30.73 -6.89 -2.75
CA ASN A 162 29.60 -7.65 -3.28
C ASN A 162 28.83 -6.89 -4.38
N CYS A 163 29.53 -6.08 -5.17
CA CYS A 163 28.92 -5.18 -6.17
C CYS A 163 28.08 -5.95 -7.20
N ALA A 164 28.54 -7.15 -7.59
CA ALA A 164 27.88 -8.01 -8.55
C ALA A 164 26.47 -8.48 -8.10
N SER A 165 26.17 -8.51 -6.80
CA SER A 165 24.84 -8.87 -6.30
C SER A 165 23.75 -7.87 -6.71
N CYS A 166 24.13 -6.61 -6.96
CA CYS A 166 23.28 -5.54 -7.44
C CYS A 166 23.53 -5.24 -8.93
N HIS A 167 24.78 -5.13 -9.35
CA HIS A 167 25.18 -4.83 -10.73
C HIS A 167 25.21 -6.09 -11.62
N ASN A 168 24.09 -6.80 -11.68
CA ASN A 168 23.92 -8.06 -12.42
C ASN A 168 23.14 -7.91 -13.75
N GLY A 169 22.85 -6.68 -14.17
CA GLY A 169 22.07 -6.40 -15.37
C GLY A 169 20.55 -6.50 -15.18
N THR A 170 20.08 -7.05 -14.06
CA THR A 170 18.64 -7.08 -13.70
C THR A 170 18.30 -6.03 -12.64
N LYS A 171 19.04 -5.99 -11.52
CA LYS A 171 18.80 -5.04 -10.42
C LYS A 171 19.42 -3.67 -10.68
N ALA A 172 20.64 -3.66 -11.18
CA ALA A 172 21.36 -2.48 -11.64
C ALA A 172 22.21 -2.84 -12.86
N ARG A 173 22.61 -1.82 -13.61
CA ARG A 173 23.46 -1.98 -14.80
C ARG A 173 24.78 -2.64 -14.42
N GLY A 174 25.09 -3.77 -15.03
CA GLY A 174 26.37 -4.47 -14.85
C GLY A 174 27.53 -3.83 -15.63
N PRO A 175 28.69 -4.50 -15.68
CA PRO A 175 29.82 -4.07 -16.50
C PRO A 175 29.40 -3.88 -17.97
N SER A 176 30.04 -2.92 -18.64
CA SER A 176 29.80 -2.69 -20.07
C SER A 176 30.27 -3.89 -20.91
N ARG A 177 29.82 -3.97 -22.16
CA ARG A 177 30.24 -5.03 -23.09
C ARG A 177 31.73 -4.99 -23.45
N THR A 178 32.41 -3.88 -23.18
CA THR A 178 33.85 -3.68 -23.42
C THR A 178 34.68 -3.86 -22.15
N HIS A 179 34.06 -4.22 -21.03
CA HIS A 179 34.77 -4.53 -19.79
C HIS A 179 35.68 -5.75 -19.97
N ILE A 180 36.83 -5.76 -19.28
CA ILE A 180 37.75 -6.90 -19.28
C ILE A 180 37.05 -8.15 -18.75
N VAL A 181 37.18 -9.29 -19.43
CA VAL A 181 36.58 -10.54 -18.97
C VAL A 181 37.36 -11.04 -17.76
N THR A 182 36.75 -11.02 -16.57
CA THR A 182 37.38 -11.45 -15.32
C THR A 182 36.36 -12.14 -14.40
N LYS A 183 36.85 -13.03 -13.54
CA LYS A 183 36.09 -13.65 -12.44
C LYS A 183 36.37 -13.00 -11.09
N ALA A 184 37.29 -12.04 -11.02
CA ALA A 184 37.62 -11.33 -9.79
C ALA A 184 36.43 -10.50 -9.28
N ALA A 185 36.35 -10.32 -7.96
CA ALA A 185 35.35 -9.45 -7.36
C ALA A 185 35.58 -7.99 -7.81
N CYS A 186 34.50 -7.24 -8.03
CA CYS A 186 34.55 -5.89 -8.60
C CYS A 186 35.43 -4.95 -7.76
N GLU A 187 35.27 -5.02 -6.45
CA GLU A 187 35.98 -4.28 -5.41
C GLU A 187 37.49 -4.56 -5.35
N THR A 188 37.98 -5.59 -6.06
CA THR A 188 39.43 -5.83 -6.22
C THR A 188 40.06 -4.81 -7.17
N CYS A 189 39.30 -4.34 -8.16
CA CYS A 189 39.77 -3.40 -9.16
C CYS A 189 39.18 -2.00 -8.96
N HIS A 190 37.91 -1.91 -8.56
CA HIS A 190 37.20 -0.65 -8.39
C HIS A 190 37.13 -0.25 -6.92
N THR A 191 37.70 0.91 -6.57
CA THR A 191 37.72 1.43 -5.19
C THR A 191 36.71 2.55 -4.93
N SER A 192 36.09 3.07 -5.99
CA SER A 192 35.11 4.16 -5.91
C SER A 192 33.73 3.68 -6.34
N THR A 193 32.72 4.06 -5.56
CA THR A 193 31.31 3.78 -5.84
C THR A 193 30.59 4.95 -6.52
N THR A 194 31.24 6.10 -6.64
CA THR A 194 30.67 7.33 -7.24
C THR A 194 31.20 7.53 -8.65
N THR A 195 32.52 7.54 -8.79
CA THR A 195 33.23 7.53 -10.06
C THR A 195 33.74 6.12 -10.25
N PHE A 196 32.91 5.21 -10.75
CA PHE A 196 33.30 3.83 -11.11
C PHE A 196 34.39 3.77 -12.22
N SER A 197 34.96 4.93 -12.55
CA SER A 197 36.08 5.17 -13.46
C SER A 197 37.41 5.00 -12.71
N GLY A 198 38.30 4.23 -13.30
CA GLY A 198 39.60 3.89 -12.71
C GLY A 198 39.55 2.51 -12.05
N ALA A 199 40.32 1.59 -12.62
CA ALA A 199 40.53 0.25 -12.07
C ALA A 199 42.01 0.13 -11.69
N LYS A 200 42.29 -0.37 -10.48
CA LYS A 200 43.63 -0.83 -10.14
C LYS A 200 43.87 -2.15 -10.88
N MET A 201 44.55 -2.05 -12.03
CA MET A 201 44.97 -3.22 -12.78
C MET A 201 46.24 -3.81 -12.16
N SER A 202 46.27 -5.13 -12.05
CA SER A 202 47.43 -5.90 -11.60
C SER A 202 47.78 -6.92 -12.70
N HIS A 203 49.06 -7.05 -13.03
CA HIS A 203 49.52 -8.13 -13.92
C HIS A 203 49.77 -9.44 -13.16
N ALA A 204 49.58 -9.48 -11.84
CA ALA A 204 49.78 -10.68 -11.04
C ALA A 204 48.99 -11.87 -11.60
N GLY A 205 49.70 -12.94 -11.99
CA GLY A 205 49.12 -14.15 -12.57
C GLY A 205 48.89 -14.11 -14.09
N ILE A 206 49.19 -12.99 -14.76
CA ILE A 206 49.15 -12.90 -16.23
C ILE A 206 50.51 -13.32 -16.78
N THR A 207 50.59 -14.51 -17.38
CA THR A 207 51.85 -15.04 -17.93
C THR A 207 51.88 -15.11 -19.45
N THR A 208 50.73 -15.01 -20.12
CA THR A 208 50.60 -15.10 -21.59
C THR A 208 49.46 -14.20 -22.10
N GLY A 209 49.42 -13.96 -23.42
CA GLY A 209 48.30 -13.25 -24.05
C GLY A 209 48.33 -11.73 -23.90
N CYS A 210 49.49 -11.12 -23.61
CA CYS A 210 49.61 -9.69 -23.33
C CYS A 210 49.01 -8.79 -24.43
N ALA A 211 49.14 -9.23 -25.69
CA ALA A 211 48.62 -8.52 -26.86
C ALA A 211 47.09 -8.36 -26.87
N SER A 212 46.33 -9.19 -26.15
CA SER A 212 44.86 -9.04 -26.08
C SER A 212 44.46 -7.75 -25.37
N CYS A 213 45.29 -7.26 -24.45
CA CYS A 213 45.07 -6.01 -23.72
C CYS A 213 45.97 -4.88 -24.26
N HIS A 214 47.24 -5.16 -24.59
CA HIS A 214 48.20 -4.19 -25.13
C HIS A 214 48.07 -4.04 -26.65
N ASN A 215 46.87 -3.68 -27.10
CA ASN A 215 46.51 -3.57 -28.52
C ASN A 215 46.41 -2.11 -29.01
N GLY A 216 46.73 -1.12 -28.17
CA GLY A 216 46.62 0.31 -28.50
C GLY A 216 45.23 0.91 -28.25
N THR A 217 44.22 0.10 -27.97
CA THR A 217 42.86 0.56 -27.59
C THR A 217 42.54 0.32 -26.12
N THR A 218 42.80 -0.88 -25.61
CA THR A 218 42.49 -1.26 -24.22
C THR A 218 43.60 -0.82 -23.27
N ALA A 219 44.85 -1.03 -23.68
CA ALA A 219 46.06 -0.54 -23.05
C ALA A 219 47.08 -0.15 -24.13
N LYS A 220 48.09 0.64 -23.74
CA LYS A 220 49.17 1.04 -24.65
C LYS A 220 49.82 -0.22 -25.25
N GLY A 221 49.80 -0.33 -26.57
CA GLY A 221 50.44 -1.43 -27.30
C GLY A 221 51.92 -1.17 -27.57
N GLN A 222 52.47 -1.92 -28.53
CA GLN A 222 53.82 -1.70 -29.04
C GLN A 222 53.99 -0.26 -29.53
N SER A 223 55.09 0.40 -29.15
CA SER A 223 55.41 1.73 -29.65
C SER A 223 55.84 1.67 -31.12
N ASN A 224 55.82 2.81 -31.81
CA ASN A 224 56.33 2.94 -33.19
C ASN A 224 57.84 2.67 -33.29
N THR A 225 58.55 2.61 -32.16
CA THR A 225 59.98 2.30 -32.05
C THR A 225 60.24 0.86 -31.61
N HIS A 226 59.19 0.06 -31.40
CA HIS A 226 59.32 -1.35 -31.04
C HIS A 226 59.92 -2.14 -32.21
N ILE A 227 60.74 -3.14 -31.89
CA ILE A 227 61.31 -4.04 -32.90
C ILE A 227 60.20 -4.74 -33.68
N VAL A 228 60.30 -4.81 -35.01
CA VAL A 228 59.30 -5.49 -35.84
C VAL A 228 59.44 -7.00 -35.62
N THR A 229 58.49 -7.58 -34.88
CA THR A 229 58.44 -9.01 -34.57
C THR A 229 57.01 -9.53 -34.59
N LYS A 230 56.86 -10.81 -34.94
CA LYS A 230 55.58 -11.55 -34.83
C LYS A 230 55.55 -12.48 -33.62
N ALA A 231 56.62 -12.54 -32.83
CA ALA A 231 56.69 -13.37 -31.64
C ALA A 231 55.68 -12.90 -30.58
N ALA A 232 55.17 -13.85 -29.78
CA ALA A 232 54.31 -13.52 -28.65
C ALA A 232 55.08 -12.69 -27.61
N CYS A 233 54.42 -11.72 -26.97
CA CYS A 233 55.04 -10.75 -26.06
C CYS A 233 55.82 -11.43 -24.93
N GLU A 234 55.23 -12.46 -24.35
CA GLU A 234 55.73 -13.34 -23.29
C GLU A 234 57.00 -14.11 -23.65
N THR A 235 57.39 -14.14 -24.93
CA THR A 235 58.68 -14.71 -25.36
C THR A 235 59.86 -13.81 -24.99
N CYS A 236 59.62 -12.50 -24.89
CA CYS A 236 60.67 -11.50 -24.65
C CYS A 236 60.42 -10.67 -23.38
N HIS A 237 59.18 -10.59 -22.91
CA HIS A 237 58.79 -9.79 -21.75
C HIS A 237 58.21 -10.67 -20.64
N THR A 238 58.55 -10.34 -19.41
CA THR A 238 57.92 -10.92 -18.21
C THR A 238 56.93 -9.93 -17.62
N SER A 239 55.78 -10.43 -17.17
CA SER A 239 54.79 -9.64 -16.42
C SER A 239 55.40 -9.13 -15.11
N THR A 240 55.28 -7.83 -14.84
CA THR A 240 55.55 -7.19 -13.53
C THR A 240 54.26 -6.78 -12.84
#